data_AF-A0A7C0YFM1-F1
#
_entry.id   AF-A0A7C0YFM1-F1
#
_cell.length_a   1.000
_cell.length_b   1.000
_cell.length_c   1.000
_cell.angle_alpha   90.00
_cell.angle_beta   90.00
_cell.angle_gamma   90.00
#
_symmetry.space_group_name_H-M   'P 1'
#
loop_
_entity.id
_entity.type
_entity.pdbx_description
1 polymer ?
#
loop_
_entity_poly.entity_id
_entity_poly.type
_entity_poly.pdbx_seq_one_letter_code
_entity_poly.pdbx_strand_id
1 'polypeptide(L)'
;IRDKDIDAVFIFILPPSMDVLMERLTGRATDEADVIDRRLNKALEEIKDYYLYGYVIVNDRIEDALFKLKSVVIARRVSIDKVDHSWIKKTFGI
;
A
#
# COMPACT_ATOMS: atom_id res chain seq x y z
N ILE A 1 -4.49 -13.37 -5.07
CA ILE A 1 -3.88 -12.64 -3.93
C ILE A 1 -4.94 -12.09 -2.98
N ARG A 2 -6.08 -11.56 -3.46
CA ARG A 2 -7.20 -11.16 -2.60
C ARG A 2 -8.16 -12.33 -2.40
N ASP A 3 -7.80 -13.23 -1.49
CA ASP A 3 -8.75 -14.19 -0.95
C ASP A 3 -9.66 -13.46 0.05
N LYS A 4 -10.96 -13.76 0.04
CA LYS A 4 -11.97 -13.01 0.81
C LYS A 4 -11.86 -13.22 2.33
N ASP A 5 -11.12 -14.25 2.76
CA ASP A 5 -11.00 -14.64 4.17
C ASP A 5 -9.77 -14.07 4.88
N ILE A 6 -8.95 -13.26 4.21
CA ILE A 6 -7.80 -12.61 4.84
C ILE A 6 -8.21 -11.22 5.31
N ASP A 7 -8.26 -11.03 6.62
CA ASP A 7 -8.36 -9.71 7.23
C ASP A 7 -7.05 -8.92 7.04
N ALA A 8 -6.97 -8.21 5.91
CA ALA A 8 -5.83 -7.40 5.51
C ALA A 8 -6.25 -6.01 5.04
N VAL A 9 -5.38 -5.03 5.27
CA VAL A 9 -5.49 -3.69 4.69
C VAL A 9 -4.59 -3.63 3.46
N PHE A 10 -5.21 -3.47 2.29
CA PHE A 10 -4.50 -3.34 1.02
C PHE A 10 -4.17 -1.87 0.76
N ILE A 11 -2.87 -1.57 0.66
CA ILE A 11 -2.33 -0.23 0.40
C ILE A 11 -1.55 -0.27 -0.92
N PHE A 12 -1.88 0.64 -1.84
CA PHE A 12 -1.16 0.81 -3.09
C PHE A 12 -0.18 1.98 -2.99
N ILE A 13 1.09 1.77 -3.33
CA ILE A 13 2.12 2.82 -3.29
C ILE A 13 2.44 3.23 -4.73
N LEU A 14 2.08 4.45 -5.09
CA LEU A 14 2.21 4.97 -6.46
C LEU A 14 3.37 5.97 -6.53
N PRO A 15 4.21 5.98 -7.58
CA PRO A 15 5.10 7.12 -7.85
C PRO A 15 4.30 8.39 -8.20
N PRO A 16 4.89 9.59 -8.10
CA PRO A 16 4.19 10.85 -8.39
C PRO A 16 3.89 11.06 -9.88
N SER A 17 4.61 10.39 -10.77
CA SER A 17 4.46 10.52 -12.22
C SER A 17 4.94 9.27 -12.95
N MET A 18 4.59 9.18 -14.25
CA MET A 18 5.10 8.14 -15.14
C MET A 18 6.62 8.24 -15.37
N ASP A 19 7.17 9.46 -15.43
CA ASP A 19 8.61 9.66 -15.61
C ASP A 19 9.39 9.10 -14.42
N VAL A 20 8.92 9.37 -13.19
CA VAL A 20 9.53 8.83 -11.97
C VAL A 20 9.34 7.31 -11.89
N LEU A 21 8.21 6.77 -12.38
CA LEU A 21 8.04 5.31 -12.48
C LEU A 21 9.09 4.69 -13.40
N MET A 22 9.27 5.26 -14.60
CA MET A 22 10.27 4.80 -15.57
C MET A 22 11.68 4.90 -14.98
N GLU A 23 12.04 6.05 -14.41
CA GLU A 23 13.34 6.26 -13.74
C GLU A 23 13.61 5.23 -12.64
N ARG A 24 12.61 4.90 -11.81
CA ARG A 24 12.73 3.89 -10.74
C ARG A 24 12.87 2.47 -11.28
N LEU A 25 12.30 2.18 -12.45
CA LEU A 25 12.39 0.88 -13.09
C LEU A 25 13.73 0.71 -13.81
N THR A 26 14.28 1.77 -14.40
CA THR A 26 15.57 1.77 -15.10
C THR A 26 16.77 1.89 -14.15
N GLY A 27 16.65 2.67 -13.06
CA GLY A 27 17.71 2.91 -12.08
C GLY A 27 18.08 1.68 -11.23
N ARG A 28 17.30 0.60 -11.30
CA ARG A 28 17.66 -0.72 -10.75
C ARG A 28 18.54 -1.45 -11.77
N ALA A 29 19.74 -0.92 -12.01
CA ALA A 29 20.69 -1.39 -13.01
C ALA A 29 20.92 -2.92 -12.95
N THR A 30 20.32 -3.66 -13.89
CA THR A 30 20.69 -5.02 -14.36
C THR A 30 19.70 -5.61 -15.39
N ASP A 31 18.58 -4.95 -15.64
CA ASP A 31 17.54 -5.45 -16.54
C ASP A 31 17.76 -5.00 -17.99
N GLU A 32 17.78 -5.94 -18.94
CA GLU A 32 17.77 -5.63 -20.37
C GLU A 32 16.50 -4.86 -20.75
N ALA A 33 16.52 -4.13 -21.89
CA ALA A 33 15.41 -3.27 -22.32
C ALA A 33 14.05 -3.98 -22.32
N ASP A 34 14.01 -5.23 -22.75
CA ASP A 34 12.79 -6.07 -22.78
C ASP A 34 12.20 -6.33 -21.38
N VAL A 35 13.05 -6.37 -20.35
CA VAL A 35 12.62 -6.57 -18.96
C VAL A 35 12.02 -5.29 -18.38
N ILE A 36 12.57 -4.12 -18.75
CA ILE A 36 12.03 -2.82 -18.35
C ILE A 36 10.64 -2.63 -18.96
N ASP A 37 10.47 -2.91 -20.25
CA ASP A 37 9.17 -2.80 -20.93
C ASP A 37 8.12 -3.75 -20.33
N ARG A 38 8.50 -4.98 -20.01
CA ARG A 38 7.61 -5.91 -19.30
C ARG A 38 7.18 -5.39 -17.93
N ARG A 39 8.11 -4.83 -17.16
CA ARG A 39 7.81 -4.28 -15.83
C ARG A 39 6.95 -3.03 -15.92
N LEU A 40 7.20 -2.16 -16.89
CA LEU A 40 6.40 -0.96 -17.13
C LEU A 40 4.96 -1.33 -17.50
N ASN A 41 4.78 -2.26 -18.44
CA ASN A 41 3.46 -2.75 -18.83
C ASN A 41 2.72 -3.38 -17.65
N LYS A 42 3.40 -4.21 -16.85
CA LYS A 42 2.82 -4.78 -15.63
C LYS A 42 2.43 -3.70 -14.62
N ALA A 43 3.27 -2.69 -14.41
CA ALA A 43 2.95 -1.60 -13.50
C ALA A 43 1.73 -0.80 -13.99
N LEU A 44 1.59 -0.56 -15.29
CA LEU A 44 0.42 0.09 -15.88
C LEU A 44 -0.86 -0.73 -15.71
N GLU A 45 -0.79 -2.06 -15.84
CA GLU A 45 -1.91 -2.95 -15.56
C GLU A 45 -2.30 -2.89 -14.07
N GLU A 46 -1.34 -2.98 -13.16
CA GLU A 46 -1.61 -2.88 -11.72
C GLU A 46 -2.20 -1.51 -11.34
N ILE A 47 -1.75 -0.43 -11.98
CA ILE A 47 -2.29 0.92 -11.77
C ILE A 47 -3.76 0.98 -12.19
N LYS A 48 -4.20 0.28 -13.24
CA LYS A 48 -5.62 0.29 -13.62
C LYS A 48 -6.51 -0.22 -12.49
N ASP A 49 -6.02 -1.20 -11.73
CA ASP A 49 -6.75 -1.87 -10.65
C ASP A 49 -6.56 -1.19 -9.28
N TYR A 50 -6.01 0.03 -9.23
CA TYR A 50 -5.76 0.74 -7.96
C TYR A 50 -7.02 0.89 -7.10
N TYR A 51 -8.20 1.03 -7.73
CA TYR A 51 -9.49 1.21 -7.06
C TYR A 51 -9.92 -0.01 -6.25
N LEU A 52 -9.28 -1.16 -6.45
CA LEU A 52 -9.50 -2.32 -5.61
C LEU A 52 -8.87 -2.12 -4.22
N TYR A 53 -7.88 -1.24 -4.05
CA TYR A 53 -7.17 -1.03 -2.78
C TYR A 53 -7.95 -0.10 -1.85
N GLY A 54 -7.79 -0.26 -0.54
CA GLY A 54 -8.43 0.62 0.45
C GLY A 54 -7.75 1.98 0.57
N TYR A 55 -6.46 2.06 0.21
CA TYR A 55 -5.66 3.28 0.30
C TYR A 55 -4.67 3.37 -0.87
N VAL A 56 -4.47 4.58 -1.37
CA VAL A 56 -3.39 4.92 -2.31
C VAL A 56 -2.48 5.94 -1.65
N ILE A 57 -1.17 5.67 -1.65
CA ILE A 57 -0.14 6.57 -1.14
C ILE A 57 0.77 6.96 -2.30
N VAL A 58 0.73 8.24 -2.68
CA VAL A 58 1.69 8.81 -3.61
C VAL A 58 3.04 9.00 -2.90
N ASN A 59 4.06 8.33 -3.43
CA ASN A 59 5.43 8.32 -2.93
C ASN A 59 6.33 9.23 -3.77
N ASP A 60 6.10 10.53 -3.61
CA ASP A 60 6.96 11.60 -4.12
C ASP A 60 8.20 11.76 -3.23
N ARG A 61 7.95 11.98 -1.92
CA ARG A 61 8.97 12.05 -0.88
C ARG A 61 8.83 10.88 0.09
N ILE A 62 9.95 10.25 0.42
CA ILE A 62 9.97 9.04 1.27
C ILE A 62 9.45 9.33 2.67
N GLU A 63 9.73 10.49 3.24
CA GLU A 63 9.30 10.87 4.58
C GLU A 63 7.77 10.99 4.64
N ASP A 64 7.16 11.63 3.64
CA ASP A 64 5.71 11.82 3.56
C ASP A 64 4.99 10.49 3.30
N ALA A 65 5.52 9.66 2.40
CA ALA A 65 4.98 8.33 2.13
C ALA A 65 5.04 7.44 3.37
N LEU A 66 6.16 7.47 4.10
CA LEU A 66 6.35 6.73 5.34
C LEU A 66 5.40 7.22 6.43
N PHE A 67 5.23 8.53 6.56
CA PHE A 67 4.27 9.11 7.50
C PHE A 67 2.85 8.61 7.21
N LYS A 68 2.38 8.73 5.96
CA LYS A 68 1.06 8.26 5.54
C LYS A 68 0.88 6.75 5.80
N LEU A 69 1.89 5.94 5.45
CA LEU A 69 1.86 4.50 5.68
C LEU A 69 1.72 4.17 7.16
N LYS A 70 2.51 4.82 8.03
CA LYS A 70 2.40 4.67 9.49
C LYS A 70 1.01 5.06 9.98
N SER A 71 0.43 6.15 9.47
CA SER A 71 -0.91 6.58 9.83
C SER A 71 -1.97 5.52 9.50
N VAL A 72 -1.92 4.91 8.31
CA VAL A 72 -2.86 3.82 7.94
C VAL A 72 -2.71 2.62 8.87
N VAL A 73 -1.47 2.21 9.16
CA VAL A 73 -1.19 1.06 10.04
C VAL A 73 -1.70 1.33 11.46
N ILE A 74 -1.43 2.53 12.00
CA ILE A 74 -1.89 2.92 13.34
C ILE A 74 -3.42 2.95 13.37
N ALA A 75 -4.06 3.60 12.40
CA ALA A 75 -5.51 3.66 12.30
C ALA A 75 -6.16 2.26 12.29
N ARG A 76 -5.60 1.31 11.52
CA ARG A 76 -6.10 -0.07 11.53
C ARG A 76 -5.93 -0.74 12.90
N ARG A 77 -4.79 -0.54 13.58
CA ARG A 77 -4.52 -1.17 14.89
C ARG A 77 -5.43 -0.65 16.00
N VAL A 78 -5.92 0.58 15.90
CA VAL A 78 -6.84 1.17 16.89
C VAL A 78 -8.32 1.10 16.48
N SER A 79 -8.63 0.45 15.36
CA SER A 79 -10.01 0.23 14.92
C SER A 79 -10.76 -0.72 15.86
N ILE A 80 -12.09 -0.59 15.92
CA ILE A 80 -12.94 -1.36 16.83
C ILE A 80 -12.81 -2.88 16.66
N ASP A 81 -12.53 -3.35 15.44
CA ASP A 81 -12.32 -4.77 15.15
C ASP A 81 -11.05 -5.34 15.81
N LYS A 82 -10.10 -4.46 16.19
CA LYS A 82 -8.82 -4.83 16.82
C LYS A 82 -8.79 -4.58 18.32
N VAL A 83 -9.84 -3.98 18.88
CA VAL A 83 -9.98 -3.75 20.31
C VAL A 83 -10.35 -5.05 21.02
N ASP A 84 -9.72 -5.34 22.16
CA ASP A 84 -10.16 -6.41 23.05
C ASP A 84 -11.41 -5.95 23.83
N HIS A 85 -12.57 -6.37 23.34
CA HIS A 85 -13.86 -6.08 23.96
C HIS A 85 -14.03 -6.72 25.34
N SER A 86 -13.36 -7.84 25.60
CA SER A 86 -13.47 -8.55 26.89
C SER A 86 -12.76 -7.77 28.01
N TRP A 87 -11.59 -7.21 27.69
CA TRP A 87 -10.86 -6.33 28.59
C TRP A 87 -11.68 -5.08 28.95
N ILE A 88 -12.27 -4.40 27.97
CA ILE A 88 -13.11 -3.21 28.21
C ILE A 88 -14.28 -3.54 29.14
N LYS A 89 -15.06 -4.59 28.82
CA LYS A 89 -16.20 -5.02 29.64
C LYS A 89 -15.80 -5.28 31.08
N LYS A 90 -14.71 -6.04 31.27
CA LYS A 90 -14.16 -6.34 32.60
C LYS A 90 -13.69 -5.09 33.35
N THR A 91 -12.99 -4.18 32.68
CA THR A 91 -12.40 -2.99 33.30
C THR A 91 -13.46 -1.94 33.68
N PHE A 92 -14.50 -1.78 32.86
CA PHE A 92 -15.52 -0.75 33.06
C PHE A 92 -16.84 -1.27 33.65
N GLY A 93 -16.98 -2.59 33.87
CA GLY A 93 -18.15 -3.17 34.53
C GLY A 93 -19.42 -3.13 33.69
N ILE A 94 -19.28 -3.24 32.36
CA ILE A 94 -20.38 -3.25 31.38
C ILE A 94 -20.53 -4.60 30.69
#